data_AF-W9KYI9-F1
#
_entry.id   AF-W9KYI9-F1
#
_cell.length_a   1.000
_cell.length_b   1.000
_cell.length_c   1.000
_cell.angle_alpha   90.00
_cell.angle_beta   90.00
_cell.angle_gamma   90.00
#
_symmetry.space_group_name_H-M   'P 1'
#
loop_
_entity.id
_entity.type
_entity.pdbx_description
1 polymer ?
#
loop_
_entity_poly.entity_id
_entity_poly.type
_entity_poly.pdbx_seq_one_letter_code
_entity_poly.pdbx_strand_id
1 'polypeptide(L)'
;MVIKFCNSTSAKADSVISCNSIKSQVRQIIAKIDNPASYPRYAHESAYRCLVDMNKAFPVLGHLAKRQILFAGHGAHIMAYPVADCKYLNVAAFIRDSGN
;
A
#
# COMPACT_ATOMS: atom_id res chain seq x y z
N MET A 1 22.44 -22.63 7.73
CA MET A 1 21.36 -22.00 8.53
C MET A 1 20.19 -22.96 8.70
N VAL A 2 19.47 -22.92 9.84
CA VAL A 2 18.26 -23.72 10.08
C VAL A 2 17.05 -22.77 10.15
N ILE A 3 16.04 -23.03 9.33
CA ILE A 3 14.77 -22.30 9.31
C ILE A 3 13.76 -23.13 10.09
N LYS A 4 13.10 -22.53 11.08
CA LYS A 4 12.03 -23.17 11.86
C LYS A 4 10.68 -22.62 11.40
N PHE A 5 9.75 -23.50 11.09
CA PHE A 5 8.41 -23.13 10.63
C PHE A 5 7.37 -23.35 11.73
N CYS A 6 6.22 -22.66 11.63
CA CYS A 6 5.15 -22.74 12.63
C CYS A 6 4.47 -24.12 12.71
N ASN A 7 4.57 -24.93 11.64
CA ASN A 7 4.05 -26.31 11.59
C ASN A 7 5.05 -27.34 12.17
N SER A 8 5.99 -26.89 13.00
CA SER A 8 7.03 -27.72 13.64
C SER A 8 8.04 -28.39 12.70
N THR A 9 7.99 -28.12 11.39
CA THR A 9 9.02 -28.60 10.46
C THR A 9 10.23 -27.66 10.42
N SER A 10 11.32 -28.13 9.82
CA SER A 10 12.52 -27.33 9.62
C SER A 10 13.20 -27.62 8.29
N ALA A 11 13.96 -26.65 7.80
CA ALA A 11 14.80 -26.79 6.60
C ALA A 11 16.21 -26.27 6.86
N LYS A 12 17.19 -26.80 6.14
CA LYS A 12 18.59 -26.34 6.16
C LYS A 12 18.96 -25.76 4.81
N ALA A 13 19.72 -24.66 4.83
CA ALA A 13 20.27 -24.02 3.64
C ALA A 13 21.55 -23.27 3.99
N ASP A 14 22.45 -23.08 3.02
CA ASP A 14 23.68 -22.30 3.19
C ASP A 14 23.40 -20.80 3.29
N SER A 15 22.31 -20.33 2.69
CA SER A 15 21.87 -18.93 2.71
C SER A 15 20.35 -18.83 2.66
N VAL A 16 19.81 -17.70 3.15
CA VAL A 16 18.37 -17.43 3.19
C VAL A 16 18.11 -16.07 2.57
N ILE A 17 17.20 -16.02 1.59
CA ILE A 17 16.67 -14.77 1.02
C ILE A 17 15.24 -14.59 1.51
N SER A 18 14.94 -13.42 2.06
CA SER A 18 13.65 -13.10 2.67
C SER A 18 12.81 -12.20 1.77
N CYS A 19 11.64 -12.70 1.38
CA CYS A 19 10.62 -11.97 0.61
C CYS A 19 9.32 -11.76 1.40
N ASN A 20 9.39 -11.72 2.73
CA ASN A 20 8.26 -11.76 3.67
C ASN A 20 7.66 -10.38 4.02
N SER A 21 7.70 -9.46 3.07
CA SER A 21 6.94 -8.18 3.04
C SER A 21 7.12 -7.24 4.25
N ILE A 22 6.19 -6.29 4.41
CA ILE A 22 6.28 -5.15 5.35
C ILE A 22 6.38 -5.57 6.83
N LYS A 23 5.89 -6.76 7.23
CA LYS A 23 6.01 -7.31 8.60
C LYS A 23 7.01 -8.47 8.69
N SER A 24 8.11 -8.40 7.93
CA SER A 24 9.12 -9.48 7.86
C SER A 24 9.71 -9.85 9.23
N GLN A 25 9.55 -11.12 9.61
CA GLN A 25 10.26 -11.72 10.74
C GLN A 25 11.78 -11.80 10.52
N VAL A 26 12.23 -11.97 9.27
CA VAL A 26 13.68 -12.02 9.00
C VAL A 26 14.32 -10.65 9.21
N ARG A 27 13.59 -9.56 8.92
CA ARG A 27 14.06 -8.21 9.29
C ARG A 27 14.22 -8.05 10.80
N GLN A 28 13.31 -8.63 11.60
CA GLN A 28 13.44 -8.66 13.07
C GLN A 28 14.64 -9.50 13.54
N ILE A 29 14.98 -10.60 12.85
CA ILE A 29 16.16 -11.41 13.16
C ILE A 29 17.44 -10.63 12.88
N ILE A 30 17.50 -9.92 11.75
CA ILE A 30 18.69 -9.15 11.32
C ILE A 30 18.88 -7.89 12.18
N ALA A 31 17.83 -7.07 12.34
CA ALA A 31 17.91 -5.78 13.01
C ALA A 31 17.66 -5.85 14.53
N LYS A 32 17.23 -7.00 15.04
CA LYS A 32 16.81 -7.30 16.42
C LYS A 32 15.43 -6.75 16.80
N ILE A 33 14.73 -7.48 17.65
CA ILE A 33 13.32 -7.23 18.03
C ILE A 33 13.13 -5.92 18.83
N ASP A 34 14.17 -5.45 19.50
CA ASP A 34 14.23 -4.21 20.26
C ASP A 34 14.52 -2.99 19.38
N ASN A 35 14.94 -3.19 18.12
CA ASN A 35 15.24 -2.10 17.21
C ASN A 35 13.98 -1.63 16.46
N PRO A 36 13.61 -0.33 16.51
CA PRO A 36 12.50 0.21 15.75
C PRO A 36 12.59 -0.04 14.23
N ALA A 37 13.80 -0.15 13.67
CA ALA A 37 14.02 -0.47 12.25
C ALA A 37 13.47 -1.86 11.84
N SER A 38 13.19 -2.72 12.81
CA SER A 38 12.56 -4.02 12.57
C SER A 38 11.08 -3.93 12.17
N TYR A 39 10.44 -2.78 12.38
CA TYR A 39 8.99 -2.62 12.24
C TYR A 39 8.61 -1.49 11.27
N PRO A 40 7.48 -1.62 10.56
CA PRO A 40 6.90 -0.50 9.85
C PRO A 40 6.39 0.56 10.82
N ARG A 41 6.35 1.81 10.37
CA ARG A 41 5.77 2.92 11.11
C ARG A 41 4.63 3.54 10.33
N TYR A 42 3.68 4.12 11.05
CA TYR A 42 2.60 4.88 10.44
C TYR A 42 3.17 6.09 9.70
N ALA A 43 2.69 6.33 8.48
CA ALA A 43 3.16 7.43 7.64
C ALA A 43 2.46 8.77 7.92
N HIS A 44 1.56 8.82 8.90
CA HIS A 44 0.68 9.97 9.15
C HIS A 44 -0.20 10.30 7.93
N GLU A 45 -0.64 9.28 7.19
CA GLU A 45 -1.51 9.43 6.04
C GLU A 45 -2.40 8.19 5.90
N SER A 46 -3.67 8.43 5.60
CA SER A 46 -4.68 7.39 5.35
C SER A 46 -5.24 7.52 3.94
N ALA A 47 -5.53 6.40 3.30
CA ALA A 47 -6.09 6.36 1.95
C ALA A 47 -7.48 5.73 1.92
N TYR A 48 -8.48 6.47 1.45
CA TYR A 48 -9.82 5.97 1.15
C TYR A 48 -9.85 5.51 -0.30
N ARG A 49 -10.26 4.26 -0.54
CA ARG A 49 -10.23 3.66 -1.88
C ARG A 49 -11.62 3.23 -2.31
N CYS A 50 -11.97 3.53 -3.56
CA CYS A 50 -13.19 3.03 -4.17
C CYS A 50 -13.03 2.87 -5.70
N LEU A 51 -13.99 2.15 -6.28
CA LEU A 51 -14.22 2.14 -7.72
C LEU A 51 -15.51 2.92 -7.99
N VAL A 52 -15.46 3.86 -8.93
CA VAL A 52 -16.62 4.62 -9.39
C VAL A 52 -16.97 4.17 -10.80
N ASP A 53 -18.25 3.87 -11.07
CA ASP A 53 -18.70 3.57 -12.43
C ASP A 53 -18.44 4.76 -13.36
N MET A 54 -17.90 4.50 -14.56
CA MET A 54 -17.57 5.56 -15.52
C MET A 54 -18.80 6.36 -15.94
N ASN A 55 -20.00 5.76 -15.94
CA ASN A 55 -21.25 6.48 -16.22
C ASN A 55 -21.59 7.53 -15.14
N LYS A 56 -21.05 7.37 -13.93
CA LYS A 56 -21.18 8.35 -12.84
C LYS A 56 -20.02 9.35 -12.84
N ALA A 57 -18.81 8.90 -13.16
CA ALA A 57 -17.62 9.75 -13.13
C ALA A 57 -17.52 10.70 -14.34
N PHE A 58 -17.85 10.23 -15.55
CA PHE A 58 -17.70 11.01 -16.78
C PHE A 58 -18.56 12.28 -16.83
N PRO A 59 -19.83 12.29 -16.37
CA PRO A 59 -20.61 13.53 -16.31
C PRO A 59 -20.01 14.62 -15.41
N VAL A 60 -19.23 14.23 -14.39
CA VAL A 60 -18.64 15.16 -13.41
C VAL A 60 -17.25 15.65 -13.85
N LEU A 61 -16.42 14.74 -14.36
CA LEU A 61 -15.02 15.03 -14.69
C LEU A 61 -14.78 15.24 -16.20
N GLY A 62 -15.70 14.81 -17.06
CA GLY A 62 -15.51 14.80 -18.50
C GLY A 62 -14.32 13.96 -18.94
N HIS A 63 -13.54 14.47 -19.89
CA HIS A 63 -12.36 13.77 -20.43
C HIS A 63 -11.28 13.46 -19.40
N LEU A 64 -11.29 14.17 -18.26
CA LEU A 64 -10.39 13.88 -17.15
C LEU A 64 -10.59 12.46 -16.60
N ALA A 65 -11.82 11.94 -16.55
CA ALA A 65 -12.07 10.57 -16.08
C ALA A 65 -11.41 9.47 -16.95
N LYS A 66 -11.01 9.78 -18.18
CA LYS A 66 -10.38 8.82 -19.12
C LYS A 66 -8.85 8.82 -19.04
N ARG A 67 -8.25 9.50 -18.06
CA ARG A 67 -6.79 9.61 -17.88
C ARG A 67 -6.43 9.44 -16.41
N GLN A 68 -5.15 9.20 -16.12
CA GLN A 68 -4.64 9.31 -14.76
C GLN A 68 -4.55 10.78 -14.36
N ILE A 69 -5.04 11.11 -13.16
CA ILE A 69 -5.07 12.46 -12.61
C ILE A 69 -4.72 12.45 -11.13
N LEU A 70 -3.97 13.47 -10.73
CA LEU A 70 -3.70 13.81 -9.34
C LEU A 70 -4.34 15.19 -9.05
N PHE A 71 -5.36 15.21 -8.19
CA PHE A 71 -5.90 16.45 -7.63
C PHE A 71 -5.13 16.77 -6.34
N ALA A 72 -4.32 17.82 -6.36
CA ALA A 72 -3.49 18.21 -5.23
C ALA A 72 -4.15 19.31 -4.39
N GLY A 73 -4.10 19.17 -3.07
CA GLY A 73 -4.53 20.17 -2.10
C GLY A 73 -3.61 20.17 -0.88
N HIS A 74 -3.75 21.17 0.00
CA HIS A 74 -3.00 21.19 1.24
C HIS A 74 -3.55 20.13 2.21
N GLY A 75 -2.69 19.22 2.68
CA GLY A 75 -3.05 18.17 3.64
C GLY A 75 -3.85 16.99 3.06
N ALA A 76 -4.29 17.05 1.79
CA ALA A 76 -4.99 15.96 1.13
C ALA A 76 -4.76 15.98 -0.39
N HIS A 77 -4.80 14.80 -1.01
CA HIS A 77 -4.75 14.68 -2.47
C HIS A 77 -5.58 13.47 -2.94
N ILE A 78 -6.02 13.50 -4.20
CA ILE A 78 -6.77 12.40 -4.81
C ILE A 78 -6.06 11.94 -6.07
N MET A 79 -5.76 10.64 -6.15
CA MET A 79 -5.31 9.99 -7.37
C MET A 79 -6.47 9.22 -7.99
N ALA A 80 -6.75 9.46 -9.27
CA ALA A 80 -7.79 8.76 -10.01
C ALA A 80 -7.27 8.29 -11.37
N TYR A 81 -7.67 7.09 -11.81
CA TYR A 81 -7.33 6.56 -13.13
C TYR A 81 -8.33 5.49 -13.60
N PRO A 82 -8.61 5.39 -14.92
CA PRO A 82 -9.53 4.39 -15.43
C PRO A 82 -8.92 2.98 -15.34
N VAL A 83 -9.77 1.99 -15.08
CA VAL A 83 -9.43 0.56 -15.03
C VAL A 83 -10.52 -0.26 -15.71
N ALA A 84 -10.22 -1.54 -15.96
CA ALA A 84 -11.14 -2.49 -16.57
C ALA A 84 -11.75 -1.92 -17.88
N ASP A 85 -10.89 -1.60 -18.85
CA ASP A 85 -11.26 -1.03 -20.15
C ASP A 85 -12.16 0.21 -20.05
N CYS A 86 -11.80 1.13 -19.15
CA CYS A 86 -12.54 2.36 -18.85
C CYS A 86 -13.97 2.14 -18.30
N LYS A 87 -14.30 0.96 -17.78
CA LYS A 87 -15.59 0.71 -17.11
C LYS A 87 -15.67 1.38 -15.74
N TYR A 88 -14.57 1.42 -15.00
CA TYR A 88 -14.50 2.03 -13.68
C TYR A 88 -13.37 3.05 -13.59
N LEU A 89 -13.56 4.06 -12.75
CA LEU A 89 -12.50 4.95 -12.28
C LEU A 89 -12.04 4.45 -10.90
N ASN A 90 -10.80 3.99 -10.80
CA ASN A 90 -10.17 3.76 -9.50
C ASN A 90 -9.86 5.12 -8.87
N VAL A 91 -10.27 5.30 -7.62
CA VAL A 91 -10.03 6.51 -6.85
C VAL A 91 -9.34 6.14 -5.54
N ALA A 92 -8.27 6.86 -5.22
CA ALA A 92 -7.62 6.84 -3.92
C ALA A 92 -7.52 8.29 -3.40
N ALA A 93 -8.23 8.59 -2.31
CA ALA A 93 -8.18 9.87 -1.62
C ALA A 93 -7.28 9.74 -0.39
N PHE A 94 -6.20 10.50 -0.36
CA PHE A 94 -5.19 10.50 0.68
C PHE A 94 -5.38 11.72 1.57
N ILE A 95 -5.39 11.51 2.88
CA ILE A 95 -5.55 12.56 3.89
C ILE A 95 -4.42 12.41 4.90
N ARG A 96 -3.69 13.50 5.13
CA ARG A 96 -2.62 13.56 6.13
C ARG A 96 -3.22 13.69 7.52
N ASP A 97 -2.84 12.80 8.41
CA ASP A 97 -3.16 12.88 9.82
C ASP A 97 -2.21 13.88 10.49
N SER A 98 -2.76 14.95 11.05
CA SER A 98 -1.99 16.01 11.71
C SER A 98 -1.48 15.59 13.10
N GLY A 99 -1.97 14.46 13.63
CA GLY A 99 -1.51 13.91 14.91
C GLY A 99 -1.91 14.73 16.14
N ASN A 100 -3.08 15.40 16.11
CA ASN A 100 -3.67 16.00 17.32
C ASN A 100 -4.34 14.93 18.19
#